data_AF-A0A2X3ITY8-F1
#
_entry.id   AF-A0A2X3ITY8-F1
#
_cell.length_a   1.000
_cell.length_b   1.000
_cell.length_c   1.000
_cell.angle_alpha   90.00
_cell.angle_beta   90.00
_cell.angle_gamma   90.00
#
_symmetry.space_group_name_H-M   'P 1'
#
loop_
_entity.id
_entity.type
_entity.pdbx_description
1 polymer ?
#
loop_
_entity_poly.entity_id
_entity_poly.type
_entity_poly.pdbx_seq_one_letter_code
_entity_poly.pdbx_strand_id
1 'polypeptide(L)' 'MTAPLAGTIWKVLASEGQTVAAGEVLLILEAMKMETEIRAAQAGTCAVSR' A
#
# COMPACT_ATOMS: atom_id res chain seq x y z
N MET A 1 -9.83 3.25 -2.20
CA MET A 1 -8.69 2.95 -3.08
C MET A 1 -8.68 1.45 -3.30
N THR A 2 -8.94 1.00 -4.51
CA THR A 2 -8.98 -0.44 -4.84
C THR A 2 -7.61 -0.85 -5.36
N ALA A 3 -7.13 -2.05 -4.99
CA ALA A 3 -5.81 -2.53 -5.43
C ALA A 3 -5.75 -2.61 -6.98
N PRO A 4 -4.65 -2.14 -7.61
CA PRO A 4 -4.55 -2.03 -9.07
C PRO A 4 -4.19 -3.35 -9.78
N LEU A 5 -3.83 -4.41 -9.04
CA LEU A 5 -3.40 -5.69 -9.59
C LEU A 5 -4.00 -6.85 -8.78
N ALA A 6 -4.39 -7.94 -9.46
CA ALA A 6 -4.74 -9.19 -8.80
C ALA A 6 -3.46 -9.86 -8.27
N GLY A 7 -3.32 -9.91 -6.95
CA GLY A 7 -2.14 -10.46 -6.27
C GLY A 7 -2.42 -10.65 -4.78
N THR A 8 -1.47 -11.25 -4.07
CA THR A 8 -1.55 -11.45 -2.62
C THR A 8 -0.80 -10.33 -1.91
N ILE A 9 -1.31 -9.88 -0.76
CA ILE A 9 -0.56 -8.93 0.09
C ILE A 9 0.66 -9.67 0.64
N TRP A 10 1.85 -9.22 0.24
CA TRP A 10 3.11 -9.80 0.69
C TRP A 10 3.57 -9.16 1.99
N LYS A 11 3.58 -7.82 2.04
CA LYS A 11 3.94 -7.04 3.22
C LYS A 11 3.09 -5.79 3.32
N VAL A 12 2.67 -5.47 4.54
CA VAL A 12 2.10 -4.17 4.88
C VAL A 12 3.16 -3.38 5.64
N LEU A 13 3.50 -2.20 5.15
CA LEU A 13 4.55 -1.34 5.72
C LEU A 13 3.94 -0.16 6.50
N ALA A 14 2.75 0.30 6.09
CA ALA A 14 2.05 1.37 6.75
C ALA A 14 1.07 0.85 7.82
N SER A 15 1.03 1.50 8.97
CA SER A 15 0.08 1.21 10.05
C SER A 15 -1.15 2.11 9.98
N GLU A 16 -2.25 1.67 10.59
CA GLU A 16 -3.42 2.53 10.79
C GLU A 16 -3.05 3.77 11.60
N GLY A 17 -3.55 4.94 11.18
CA GLY A 17 -3.23 6.22 11.82
C GLY A 17 -1.82 6.75 11.52
N GLN A 18 -0.99 6.02 10.76
CA GLN A 18 0.32 6.51 10.34
C GLN A 18 0.18 7.66 9.35
N THR A 19 0.95 8.73 9.58
CA THR A 19 1.14 9.80 8.59
C THR A 19 2.18 9.37 7.57
N VAL A 20 1.85 9.48 6.30
CA VAL A 20 2.69 9.07 5.17
C VAL A 20 2.90 10.25 4.21
N ALA A 21 4.06 10.29 3.56
CA ALA A 21 4.37 11.26 2.51
C ALA A 21 3.89 10.76 1.13
N ALA A 22 3.75 11.69 0.18
CA ALA A 22 3.50 11.31 -1.22
C ALA A 22 4.67 10.46 -1.75
N GLY A 23 4.35 9.32 -2.39
CA GLY A 23 5.32 8.38 -2.91
C GLY A 23 5.87 7.36 -1.90
N GLU A 24 5.51 7.47 -0.62
CA GLU A 24 5.88 6.51 0.43
C GLU A 24 5.23 5.15 0.17
N VAL A 25 5.99 4.06 0.36
CA VAL A 25 5.51 2.70 0.11
C VAL A 25 4.62 2.25 1.27
N LEU A 26 3.37 1.91 0.96
CA LEU A 26 2.37 1.51 1.95
C LEU A 26 2.33 0.00 2.13
N LEU A 27 2.38 -0.74 1.03
CA LEU A 27 2.37 -2.20 1.02
C LEU A 27 3.02 -2.73 -0.26
N ILE A 28 3.35 -4.02 -0.23
CA ILE A 28 3.91 -4.76 -1.36
C ILE A 28 2.93 -5.88 -1.71
N LEU A 29 2.56 -5.95 -2.98
CA LEU A 29 1.81 -7.06 -3.56
C LEU A 29 2.78 -8.05 -4.19
N GLU A 30 2.49 -9.34 -4.06
CA GLU A 30 3.14 -10.39 -4.83
C GLU A 30 2.14 -10.99 -5.82
N ALA A 31 2.58 -11.08 -7.08
CA ALA A 31 1.85 -11.77 -8.12
C ALA A 31 2.83 -12.44 -9.07
N MET A 32 2.67 -13.76 -9.28
CA MET A 32 3.46 -14.53 -10.25
C MET A 32 4.99 -14.38 -10.07
N LYS A 33 5.47 -14.39 -8.81
CA LYS A 33 6.89 -14.21 -8.44
C LYS A 33 7.43 -12.79 -8.67
N MET A 34 6.57 -11.81 -8.90
CA MET A 34 6.95 -10.40 -9.01
C MET A 34 6.36 -9.58 -7.86
N GLU A 35 7.19 -8.73 -7.28
CA GLU A 35 6.80 -7.80 -6.22
C GLU A 35 6.42 -6.44 -6.82
N THR A 36 5.28 -5.89 -6.41
CA THR A 36 4.81 -4.56 -6.84
C THR A 36 4.55 -3.69 -5.62
N GLU A 37 5.20 -2.54 -5.59
CA GLU A 37 5.02 -1.54 -4.53
C GLU A 37 3.77 -0.71 -4.75
N ILE A 38 2.94 -0.60 -3.73
CA ILE A 38 1.82 0.34 -3.70
C ILE A 38 2.24 1.55 -2.88
N ARG A 39 2.27 2.71 -3.54
CA ARG A 39 2.75 3.98 -2.97
C ARG A 39 1.59 4.92 -2.69
N ALA A 40 1.75 5.78 -1.69
CA ALA A 40 0.79 6.84 -1.38
C ALA A 40 0.74 7.85 -2.54
N ALA A 41 -0.46 8.07 -3.09
CA ALA A 41 -0.63 9.06 -4.17
C ALA A 41 -0.38 10.50 -3.69
N GLN A 42 -0.64 10.77 -2.41
CA GLN A 42 -0.43 12.06 -1.76
C GLN A 42 -0.09 11.86 -0.29
N ALA A 43 0.44 12.90 0.36
CA ALA A 43 0.63 12.90 1.80
C ALA A 43 -0.73 12.86 2.54
N GLY A 44 -0.76 12.19 3.69
CA GLY A 44 -1.97 12.05 4.49
C GLY A 44 -1.83 11.05 5.62
N THR A 45 -2.95 10.63 6.20
CA THR A 45 -2.99 9.66 7.30
C THR A 45 -3.71 8.39 6.85
N CYS A 46 -3.10 7.24 7.09
CA CYS A 46 -3.68 5.94 6.77
C CYS A 46 -4.96 5.69 7.57
N ALA A 47 -6.09 5.57 6.87
CA ALA A 47 -7.39 5.25 7.47
C ALA A 47 -7.87 3.87 7.05
N VAL A 48 -8.63 3.20 7.91
CA VAL A 48 -9.28 1.92 7.60
C VAL A 48 -10.50 2.19 6.73
N SER A 49 -10.55 1.55 5.56
CA SER A 49 -11.81 1.40 4.83
C SER A 49 -12.57 0.26 5.47
N ARG A 50 -13.69 0.57 6.13
CA ARG A 50 -14.67 -0.44 6.56
C ARG A 50 -15.37 -1.05 5.36
#